data_AF-A0A2G5NXR1-F1
#
_entry.id   AF-A0A2G5NXR1-F1
#
_cell.length_a   1.000
_cell.length_b   1.000
_cell.length_c   1.000
_cell.angle_alpha   90.00
_cell.angle_beta   90.00
_cell.angle_gamma   90.00
#
_symmetry.space_group_name_H-M   'P 1'
#
loop_
_entity.id
_entity.type
_entity.pdbx_description
1 polymer ?
#
loop_
_entity_poly.entity_id
_entity_poly.type
_entity_poly.pdbx_seq_one_letter_code
_entity_poly.pdbx_strand_id
1 'polypeptide(L)'
;TAKGAEFVNAGNPLPKIDLTVTDAGGLSSTGEGQPTVTLVNDVPEIAVTPTTIVENTAEAGTVAGTFVAKDEETPRDGLTVSFTAGTNADGYYAISGNNVVLTAKG
;
A
#
# COMPACT_ATOMS: atom_id res chain seq x y z
N THR A 1 4.54 -11.74 15.22
CA THR A 1 3.76 -12.35 14.13
C THR A 1 3.48 -11.29 13.08
N ALA A 2 3.57 -11.60 11.79
CA ALA A 2 3.34 -10.63 10.71
C ALA A 2 1.96 -9.96 10.79
N LYS A 3 0.92 -10.76 11.11
CA LYS A 3 -0.47 -10.27 11.26
C LYS A 3 -0.65 -9.16 12.30
N GLY A 4 0.11 -9.19 13.41
CA GLY A 4 0.00 -8.16 14.45
C GLY A 4 0.58 -6.82 14.01
N ALA A 5 1.69 -6.87 13.27
CA ALA A 5 2.32 -5.69 12.68
C ALA A 5 1.44 -5.10 11.56
N GLU A 6 0.94 -5.94 10.65
CA GLU A 6 0.00 -5.51 9.59
C GLU A 6 -1.25 -4.84 10.18
N PHE A 7 -1.78 -5.39 11.29
CA PHE A 7 -2.97 -4.84 11.93
C PHE A 7 -2.75 -3.42 12.47
N VAL A 8 -1.62 -3.17 13.16
CA VAL A 8 -1.32 -1.83 13.68
C VAL A 8 -0.90 -0.85 12.58
N ASN A 9 -0.18 -1.31 11.55
CA ASN A 9 0.22 -0.48 10.42
C ASN A 9 -0.99 0.01 9.62
N ALA A 10 -2.07 -0.77 9.54
CA ALA A 10 -3.34 -0.33 8.95
C ALA A 10 -4.15 0.65 9.85
N GLY A 11 -3.58 1.16 10.94
CA GLY A 11 -4.21 2.13 11.84
C GLY A 11 -5.21 1.56 12.83
N ASN A 12 -5.30 0.24 12.98
CA ASN A 12 -6.25 -0.35 13.91
C ASN A 12 -5.76 -0.21 15.37
N PRO A 13 -6.66 0.06 16.33
CA PRO A 13 -6.31 0.04 17.75
C PRO A 13 -6.05 -1.40 18.19
N LEU A 14 -5.02 -1.61 19.01
CA LEU A 14 -4.75 -2.92 19.59
C LEU A 14 -5.94 -3.41 20.44
N PRO A 15 -6.08 -4.71 20.72
CA PRO A 15 -7.13 -5.18 21.60
C PRO A 15 -7.01 -4.62 23.03
N LYS A 16 -8.15 -4.44 23.69
CA LYS A 16 -8.25 -4.09 25.10
C LYS A 16 -7.64 -5.19 25.97
N ILE A 17 -6.96 -4.77 27.03
CA ILE A 17 -6.44 -5.65 28.07
C ILE A 17 -7.34 -5.48 29.29
N ASP A 18 -8.11 -6.53 29.59
CA ASP A 18 -8.95 -6.63 30.78
C ASP A 18 -8.29 -7.50 31.83
N LEU A 19 -8.12 -6.95 33.02
CA LEU A 19 -7.54 -7.65 34.17
C LEU A 19 -8.60 -7.79 35.26
N THR A 20 -8.73 -9.00 35.80
CA THR A 20 -9.51 -9.28 37.01
C THR A 20 -8.58 -9.89 38.04
N VAL A 21 -8.61 -9.36 39.25
CA VAL A 21 -7.90 -9.93 40.40
C VAL A 21 -8.93 -10.36 41.42
N THR A 22 -8.84 -11.60 41.88
CA THR A 22 -9.71 -12.18 42.91
C THR A 22 -8.85 -12.60 44.11
N ASP A 23 -9.24 -12.20 45.31
CA ASP A 23 -8.56 -12.62 46.53
C ASP A 23 -9.00 -14.04 46.98
N ALA A 24 -8.33 -14.60 47.98
CA ALA A 24 -8.65 -15.92 48.52
C ALA A 24 -10.05 -15.98 49.20
N GLY A 25 -10.65 -14.83 49.52
CA GLY A 25 -12.01 -14.71 50.04
C GLY A 25 -13.08 -14.63 48.94
N GLY A 26 -12.68 -14.60 47.67
CA GLY A 26 -13.57 -14.55 46.51
C GLY A 26 -14.02 -13.13 46.10
N LEU A 27 -13.45 -12.07 46.68
CA LEU A 27 -13.73 -10.70 46.27
C LEU A 27 -12.88 -10.34 45.06
N SER A 28 -13.49 -9.65 44.08
CA SER A 28 -12.82 -9.29 42.83
C SER A 28 -12.74 -7.79 42.61
N SER A 29 -11.68 -7.36 41.94
CA SER A 29 -11.52 -6.03 41.36
C SER A 29 -11.07 -6.15 39.90
N THR A 30 -11.40 -5.15 39.09
CA THR A 30 -11.11 -5.11 37.65
C THR A 30 -10.30 -3.87 37.27
N GLY A 31 -9.47 -4.00 36.24
CA GLY A 31 -8.76 -2.88 35.62
C GLY A 31 -8.67 -3.09 34.10
N GLU A 32 -8.62 -1.98 33.37
CA GLU A 32 -8.55 -1.99 31.90
C GLU A 32 -7.41 -1.13 31.37
N GLY A 33 -6.82 -1.56 30.25
CA GLY A 33 -5.85 -0.80 29.48
C GLY A 33 -6.08 -0.97 27.98
N GLN A 34 -6.12 0.13 27.24
CA GLN A 34 -6.31 0.14 25.79
C GLN A 34 -5.20 0.97 25.13
N PRO A 35 -4.18 0.33 24.52
CA PRO A 35 -3.16 1.06 23.77
C PRO A 35 -3.78 1.82 22.59
N THR A 36 -3.28 3.03 22.32
CA THR A 36 -3.61 3.81 21.13
C THR A 36 -2.48 3.72 20.11
N VAL A 37 -2.83 3.78 18.83
CA VAL A 37 -1.88 3.85 17.71
C VAL A 37 -1.99 5.24 17.09
N THR A 38 -0.84 5.89 16.88
CA THR A 38 -0.75 7.15 16.13
C THR A 38 -0.07 6.85 14.82
N LEU A 39 -0.80 6.98 13.72
CA LEU A 39 -0.23 6.85 12.38
C LEU A 39 0.61 8.08 12.04
N VAL A 40 1.76 7.84 11.43
CA VAL A 40 2.67 8.87 10.93
C VAL A 40 2.90 8.57 9.46
N ASN A 41 2.40 9.44 8.59
CA ASN A 41 2.53 9.26 7.14
C ASN A 41 4.00 9.26 6.74
N ASP A 42 4.45 8.22 6.05
CA ASP A 42 5.79 8.14 5.48
C ASP A 42 5.78 8.16 3.94
N VAL A 43 6.81 7.60 3.30
CA VAL A 43 6.99 7.65 1.85
C VAL A 43 6.40 6.38 1.24
N PRO A 44 5.56 6.49 0.19
CA PRO A 44 4.97 5.32 -0.44
C PRO A 44 6.03 4.47 -1.16
N GLU A 45 5.79 3.16 -1.23
CA GLU A 45 6.61 2.20 -1.98
C GLU A 45 6.00 1.93 -3.36
N ILE A 46 6.85 1.86 -4.39
CA ILE A 46 6.47 1.44 -5.74
C ILE A 46 7.38 0.34 -6.27
N ALA A 47 6.78 -0.74 -6.75
CA ALA A 47 7.45 -1.85 -7.44
C ALA A 47 6.98 -1.91 -8.90
N VAL A 48 7.91 -1.96 -9.85
CA VAL A 48 7.64 -1.99 -11.29
C VAL A 48 8.15 -3.30 -11.88
N THR A 49 7.31 -3.98 -12.67
CA THR A 49 7.67 -5.20 -13.40
C THR A 49 7.58 -4.92 -14.91
N PRO A 50 8.71 -4.91 -15.65
CA PRO A 50 8.69 -4.70 -17.08
C PRO A 50 8.17 -5.94 -17.83
N THR A 51 7.58 -5.71 -18.99
CA THR A 51 7.17 -6.75 -19.95
C THR A 51 8.15 -6.76 -21.12
N THR A 52 8.57 -7.95 -21.55
CA THR A 52 9.34 -8.08 -22.80
C THR A 52 8.42 -7.85 -24.00
N ILE A 53 8.81 -6.93 -24.87
CA ILE A 53 8.12 -6.64 -26.14
C ILE A 53 9.01 -7.12 -27.28
N VAL A 54 8.41 -7.82 -28.25
CA VAL A 54 9.10 -8.22 -29.48
C VAL A 54 9.15 -7.02 -30.41
N GLU A 55 10.33 -6.78 -31.00
CA GLU A 55 10.49 -5.69 -31.95
C GLU A 55 9.51 -5.82 -33.13
N ASN A 56 8.98 -4.69 -33.59
CA ASN A 56 8.03 -4.59 -34.70
C ASN A 56 6.66 -5.27 -34.49
N THR A 57 6.33 -5.68 -33.26
CA THR A 57 4.99 -6.23 -32.93
C THR A 57 4.20 -5.33 -31.97
N ALA A 58 4.78 -4.22 -31.54
CA ALA A 58 4.16 -3.28 -30.62
C ALA A 58 3.00 -2.54 -31.27
N GLU A 59 1.86 -2.48 -30.57
CA GLU A 59 0.70 -1.66 -30.93
C GLU A 59 0.28 -0.78 -29.75
N ALA A 60 -0.46 0.30 -30.03
CA ALA A 60 -1.04 1.14 -28.98
C ALA A 60 -1.89 0.30 -28.01
N GLY A 61 -1.65 0.46 -26.71
CA GLY A 61 -2.26 -0.35 -25.66
C GLY A 61 -1.45 -1.58 -25.26
N THR A 62 -0.37 -1.94 -25.97
CA THR A 62 0.55 -3.00 -25.55
C THR A 62 1.11 -2.67 -24.17
N VAL A 63 1.03 -3.61 -23.22
CA VAL A 63 1.53 -3.41 -21.86
C VAL A 63 3.05 -3.53 -21.85
N ALA A 64 3.73 -2.40 -21.65
CA ALA A 64 5.19 -2.32 -21.49
C ALA A 64 5.66 -2.71 -20.09
N GLY A 65 4.77 -2.63 -19.10
CA GLY A 65 5.02 -3.11 -17.75
C GLY A 65 3.83 -2.91 -16.84
N THR A 66 3.90 -3.48 -15.65
CA THR A 66 2.92 -3.31 -14.58
C THR A 66 3.60 -2.73 -13.35
N PHE A 67 2.83 -2.11 -12.46
CA PHE A 67 3.36 -1.62 -11.20
C PHE A 67 2.37 -1.81 -10.05
N VAL A 68 2.93 -1.90 -8.85
CA VAL A 68 2.20 -1.93 -7.58
C VAL A 68 2.73 -0.76 -6.75
N ALA A 69 1.83 0.13 -6.33
CA ALA A 69 2.12 1.23 -5.41
C ALA A 69 1.36 0.98 -4.11
N LYS A 70 2.03 1.15 -2.96
CA LYS A 70 1.47 0.92 -1.64
C LYS A 70 1.93 1.99 -0.66
N ASP A 71 1.07 2.23 0.31
CA ASP A 71 1.27 3.11 1.45
C ASP A 71 0.36 2.56 2.55
N GLU A 72 0.90 2.34 3.75
CA GLU A 72 0.18 1.74 4.87
C GLU A 72 -0.98 2.62 5.34
N GLU A 73 -0.79 3.95 5.29
CA GLU A 73 -1.77 4.93 5.74
C GLU A 73 -2.72 5.38 4.62
N THR A 74 -2.28 5.32 3.36
CA THR A 74 -3.02 5.81 2.20
C THR A 74 -3.47 4.66 1.30
N PRO A 75 -4.79 4.43 1.17
CA PRO A 75 -5.32 3.46 0.21
C PRO A 75 -4.83 3.74 -1.21
N ARG A 76 -4.69 2.69 -2.04
CA ARG A 76 -4.16 2.80 -3.41
C ARG A 76 -4.81 3.91 -4.24
N ASP A 77 -6.12 4.10 -4.14
CA ASP A 77 -6.88 5.11 -4.89
C ASP A 77 -6.59 6.55 -4.43
N GLY A 78 -5.98 6.72 -3.26
CA GLY A 78 -5.44 7.99 -2.77
C GLY A 78 -4.04 8.31 -3.28
N LEU A 79 -3.33 7.35 -3.88
CA LEU A 79 -1.99 7.55 -4.41
C LEU A 79 -2.00 8.06 -5.85
N THR A 80 -1.25 9.13 -6.11
CA THR A 80 -1.01 9.65 -7.45
C THR A 80 0.23 9.01 -8.05
N VAL A 81 0.13 8.53 -9.30
CA VAL A 81 1.24 7.94 -10.04
C VAL A 81 1.37 8.65 -11.38
N SER A 82 2.57 9.16 -11.68
CA SER A 82 2.88 9.88 -12.91
C SER A 82 4.31 9.57 -13.37
N PHE A 83 4.60 9.84 -14.63
CA PHE A 83 5.98 9.77 -15.13
C PHE A 83 6.85 10.85 -14.49
N THR A 84 8.11 10.52 -14.23
CA THR A 84 9.12 11.51 -13.86
C THR A 84 9.22 12.57 -14.96
N ALA A 85 9.34 13.84 -14.56
CA ALA A 85 9.41 14.94 -15.51
C ALA A 85 10.53 14.71 -16.54
N GLY A 86 10.19 14.82 -17.83
CA GLY A 86 11.12 14.64 -18.94
C GLY A 86 11.35 13.19 -19.40
N THR A 87 10.94 12.16 -18.63
CA THR A 87 11.24 10.75 -19.00
C THR A 87 10.24 10.15 -19.99
N ASN A 88 9.15 10.86 -20.29
CA ASN A 88 8.14 10.47 -21.28
C ASN A 88 7.60 11.70 -22.04
N ALA A 89 8.48 12.66 -22.35
CA ALA A 89 8.08 13.91 -23.01
C ALA A 89 7.52 13.69 -24.42
N ASP A 90 8.02 12.67 -25.13
CA ASP A 90 7.54 12.30 -26.47
C ASP A 90 6.15 11.64 -26.44
N GLY A 91 5.75 11.12 -25.28
CA GLY A 91 4.46 10.48 -25.03
C GLY A 91 4.36 9.06 -25.59
N TYR A 92 5.45 8.29 -25.59
CA TYR A 92 5.46 6.88 -26.00
C TYR A 92 4.68 5.98 -25.03
N TYR A 93 4.58 6.38 -23.77
CA TYR A 93 3.90 5.61 -22.72
C TYR A 93 2.68 6.34 -22.16
N ALA A 94 1.71 5.59 -21.67
CA ALA A 94 0.59 6.07 -20.87
C ALA A 94 0.41 5.17 -19.63
N ILE A 95 -0.15 5.73 -18.56
CA ILE A 95 -0.56 4.97 -17.38
C ILE A 95 -2.05 4.60 -17.56
N SER A 96 -2.36 3.31 -17.44
CA SER A 96 -3.73 2.79 -17.50
C SER A 96 -3.94 1.83 -16.33
N GLY A 97 -4.64 2.28 -15.29
CA GLY A 97 -4.74 1.55 -14.03
C GLY A 97 -3.37 1.30 -13.41
N ASN A 98 -2.99 0.02 -13.30
CA ASN A 98 -1.69 -0.44 -12.80
C ASN A 98 -0.70 -0.81 -13.91
N ASN A 99 -0.99 -0.44 -15.15
CA ASN A 99 -0.18 -0.75 -16.32
C ASN A 99 0.48 0.51 -16.88
N VAL A 100 1.70 0.34 -17.38
CA VAL A 100 2.32 1.25 -18.34
C VAL A 100 2.08 0.64 -19.72
N VAL A 101 1.40 1.37 -20.60
CA VAL A 101 1.03 0.93 -21.95
C VAL A 101 1.68 1.80 -23.01
N LEU A 102 1.95 1.23 -24.18
CA LEU A 102 2.40 1.99 -25.35
C LEU A 102 1.27 2.86 -25.91
N THR A 103 1.61 4.04 -26.43
CA THR A 103 0.68 4.88 -27.19
C THR A 103 0.86 4.65 -28.68
N ALA A 104 0.05 5.29 -29.52
CA ALA A 104 0.22 5.24 -30.98
C ALA A 104 1.52 5.91 -31.49
N LYS A 105 2.25 6.65 -30.63
CA LYS A 105 3.54 7.23 -30.98
C LYS A 105 4.71 6.29 -30.71
N GLY A 106 4.52 5.31 -29.84
CA GLY A 106 5.54 4.40 -29.34
C GLY A 106 5.40 2.99 -29.88
#